data_AF-A0AAX2DED7-F1
#
_entry.id   AF-A0AAX2DED7-F1
#
_cell.length_a   1.000
_cell.length_b   1.000
_cell.length_c   1.000
_cell.angle_alpha   90.00
_cell.angle_beta   90.00
_cell.angle_gamma   90.00
#
_symmetry.space_group_name_H-M   'P 1'
#
loop_
_entity.id
_entity.type
_entity.pdbx_description
1 polymer ?
#
loop_
_entity_poly.entity_id
_entity_poly.type
_entity_poly.pdbx_seq_one_letter_code
_entity_poly.pdbx_strand_id
1 'polypeptide(L)' 'MSPHILIDEELAILEDRETPVNWSVMIQKQLTEMMADQRITIDEFTHYCGRLNKIVARRKELS' A
#
# COMPACT_ATOMS: atom_id res chain seq x y z
N MET A 1 2.66 -3.15 17.14
CA MET A 1 1.68 -3.41 16.06
C MET A 1 2.40 -4.13 14.94
N SER A 2 1.81 -5.19 14.36
CA SER A 2 2.45 -5.97 13.29
C SER A 2 2.60 -5.11 12.02
N PRO A 3 3.73 -5.19 11.29
CA PRO A 3 3.90 -4.49 10.02
C PRO A 3 2.78 -4.85 9.02
N HIS A 4 2.33 -6.11 9.01
CA HIS A 4 1.24 -6.55 8.14
C HIS A 4 -0.09 -5.87 8.43
N ILE A 5 -0.44 -5.72 9.72
CA ILE A 5 -1.68 -5.04 10.14
C ILE A 5 -1.66 -3.57 9.69
N LEU A 6 -0.53 -2.89 9.91
CA LEU A 6 -0.38 -1.50 9.50
C LEU A 6 -0.51 -1.33 7.98
N ILE A 7 0.11 -2.22 7.20
CA ILE A 7 -0.02 -2.18 5.73
C ILE A 7 -1.46 -2.43 5.29
N ASP A 8 -2.15 -3.40 5.91
CA ASP A 8 -3.54 -3.71 5.58
C ASP A 8 -4.49 -2.55 5.86
N GLU A 9 -4.31 -1.86 6.98
CA GLU A 9 -5.09 -0.67 7.34
C GLU A 9 -4.85 0.48 6.34
N GLU A 10 -3.60 0.77 6.01
CA GLU A 10 -3.25 1.82 5.04
C GLU A 10 -3.83 1.54 3.65
N LEU A 11 -3.78 0.28 3.20
CA LEU A 11 -4.39 -0.13 1.93
C LEU A 11 -5.92 0.00 1.98
N ALA A 12 -6.56 -0.37 3.09
CA ALA A 12 -8.00 -0.22 3.27
C ALA A 12 -8.41 1.27 3.26
N ILE A 13 -7.64 2.15 3.89
CA ILE A 13 -7.87 3.61 3.86
C ILE A 13 -7.77 4.15 2.43
N LEU A 14 -6.80 3.67 1.63
CA LEU A 14 -6.64 4.11 0.24
C LEU A 14 -7.81 3.69 -0.66
N GLU A 15 -8.54 2.62 -0.32
CA GLU A 15 -9.73 2.20 -1.07
C GLU A 15 -10.88 3.21 -0.95
N ASP A 16 -10.90 4.03 0.11
CA ASP A 16 -11.86 5.11 0.26
C ASP A 16 -11.65 6.17 -0.85
N ARG A 17 -12.76 6.59 -1.46
CA ARG A 17 -12.78 7.61 -2.51
C ARG A 17 -12.40 8.99 -1.96
N GLU A 18 -12.68 9.26 -0.69
CA GLU A 18 -12.33 10.52 -0.03
C GLU A 18 -10.83 10.63 0.25
N THR A 19 -10.14 9.50 0.40
CA THR A 19 -8.68 9.49 0.61
C THR A 19 -7.96 9.98 -0.64
N PRO A 20 -7.09 10.99 -0.58
CA PRO A 20 -6.35 11.47 -1.76
C PRO A 20 -5.53 10.37 -2.46
N VAL A 21 -5.52 10.35 -3.80
CA VAL A 21 -4.79 9.33 -4.59
C VAL A 21 -3.27 9.40 -4.35
N ASN A 22 -2.73 10.57 -4.02
CA ASN A 22 -1.31 10.74 -3.67
C ASN A 22 -0.90 10.00 -2.38
N TRP A 23 -1.85 9.55 -1.55
CA TRP A 23 -1.60 8.69 -0.41
C TRP A 23 -0.94 7.36 -0.82
N SER A 24 -1.18 6.90 -2.05
CA SER A 24 -0.48 5.74 -2.63
C SER A 24 1.05 5.88 -2.63
N VAL A 25 1.58 7.10 -2.79
CA VAL A 25 3.02 7.39 -2.76
C VAL A 25 3.58 7.17 -1.36
N MET A 26 2.83 7.57 -0.33
CA MET A 26 3.23 7.36 1.06
C MET A 26 3.26 5.86 1.41
N ILE A 27 2.23 5.10 1.01
CA ILE A 27 2.19 3.64 1.22
C ILE A 27 3.36 2.96 0.51
N GLN A 28 3.67 3.34 -0.74
CA GLN A 28 4.81 2.78 -1.47
C GLN A 28 6.14 3.06 -0.76
N LYS A 29 6.32 4.27 -0.21
CA LYS A 29 7.50 4.63 0.58
C LYS A 29 7.59 3.76 1.83
N GLN A 30 6.49 3.59 2.57
CA GLN A 30 6.45 2.78 3.78
C GLN A 30 6.75 1.30 3.50
N LEU A 31 6.22 0.73 2.41
CA LEU A 31 6.56 -0.63 1.98
C LEU A 31 8.06 -0.77 1.68
N THR A 32 8.64 0.24 1.04
CA THR A 32 10.07 0.25 0.68
C THR A 32 10.95 0.30 1.93
N GLU A 33 10.60 1.15 2.90
CA GLU A 33 11.30 1.24 4.19
C GLU A 33 11.18 -0.08 4.98
N MET A 34 9.99 -0.67 5.05
CA MET A 34 9.79 -1.95 5.73
C MET A 34 10.57 -3.10 5.10
N MET A 35 10.69 -3.13 3.77
CA MET A 35 11.51 -4.12 3.07
C MET A 35 13.01 -3.89 3.35
N ALA A 36 13.46 -2.63 3.30
CA ALA A 36 14.86 -2.28 3.59
C ALA A 36 15.27 -2.64 5.02
N ASP A 37 14.35 -2.44 5.97
CA ASP A 37 14.51 -2.80 7.38
C ASP A 37 14.30 -4.31 7.66
N GLN A 38 14.07 -5.13 6.63
CA GLN A 38 13.79 -6.57 6.73
C GLN A 38 12.59 -6.91 7.62
N ARG A 39 11.64 -5.97 7.76
CA ARG A 39 10.39 -6.17 8.51
C ARG A 39 9.35 -6.95 7.72
N ILE A 40 9.51 -6.97 6.39
CA ILE A 40 8.79 -7.82 5.44
C ILE A 40 9.80 -8.41 4.46
N THR A 41 9.47 -9.57 3.92
CA THR A 41 10.23 -10.24 2.86
C THR A 41 10.00 -9.57 1.50
N ILE A 42 10.85 -9.90 0.53
CA ILE A 42 10.68 -9.45 -0.86
C ILE A 42 9.37 -9.96 -1.50
N ASP A 43 8.93 -11.16 -1.12
CA ASP A 43 7.68 -11.75 -1.61
C ASP A 43 6.47 -11.00 -1.05
N GLU A 44 6.51 -10.64 0.23
CA GLU A 44 5.48 -9.81 0.87
C GLU A 44 5.46 -8.40 0.30
N PHE A 45 6.64 -7.78 0.10
CA PHE A 45 6.74 -6.49 -0.56
C PHE A 45 6.09 -6.53 -1.95
N THR A 46 6.42 -7.53 -2.76
CA THR A 46 5.85 -7.73 -4.10
C THR A 46 4.34 -7.93 -4.04
N HIS A 47 3.85 -8.71 -3.08
CA HIS A 47 2.43 -8.92 -2.84
C HIS A 47 1.71 -7.60 -2.53
N TYR A 48 2.23 -6.80 -1.60
CA TYR A 48 1.62 -5.53 -1.19
C TYR A 48 1.68 -4.47 -2.28
N CYS A 49 2.80 -4.34 -3.01
CA CYS A 49 2.87 -3.48 -4.20
C CYS A 49 1.84 -3.90 -5.26
N GLY A 50 1.61 -5.21 -5.44
CA GLY A 50 0.56 -5.72 -6.32
C GLY A 50 -0.84 -5.29 -5.88
N ARG A 51 -1.13 -5.30 -4.58
CA ARG A 51 -2.41 -4.79 -4.03
C ARG A 51 -2.54 -3.28 -4.22
N LEU A 52 -1.51 -2.51 -3.91
CA LEU A 52 -1.47 -1.06 -4.09
C LEU A 52 -1.79 -0.68 -5.54
N ASN A 53 -1.14 -1.35 -6.51
CA ASN A 53 -1.37 -1.11 -7.94
C ASN A 53 -2.83 -1.37 -8.35
N LYS A 54 -3.45 -2.44 -7.84
CA LYS A 54 -4.86 -2.75 -8.12
C LYS A 54 -5.81 -1.67 -7.59
N ILE A 55 -5.57 -1.19 -6.37
CA ILE A 55 -6.37 -0.12 -5.76
C ILE A 55 -6.25 1.17 -6.58
N VAL A 56 -5.02 1.58 -6.89
CA VAL A 56 -4.78 2.81 -7.68
C VAL A 56 -5.38 2.70 -9.08
N ALA A 57 -5.26 1.56 -9.75
CA ALA A 57 -5.87 1.33 -11.07
C ALA A 57 -7.39 1.46 -11.01
N ARG A 58 -8.04 0.78 -10.07
CA ARG A 58 -9.50 0.85 -9.87
C ARG A 58 -9.97 2.27 -9.59
N ARG A 59 -9.18 3.06 -8.84
CA ARG A 59 -9.54 4.46 -8.53
C ARG A 59 -9.38 5.40 -9.72
N LYS A 60 -8.44 5.14 -10.63
CA LYS A 60 -8.31 5.89 -11.89
C LYS A 60 -9.43 5.60 -12.88
N GLU A 61 -9.98 4.39 -12.89
CA GLU A 61 -11.14 4.04 -13.73
C GLU A 61 -12.44 4.74 -13.29
N LEU A 62 -12.48 5.21 -12.04
CA LEU A 62 -13.64 5.87 -11.43
C LEU A 62 -13.56 7.41 -11.42
N SER A 63 -12.46 7.99 -11.89
CA SER A 63 -12.19 9.44 -11.97
C SER A 63 -12.36 9.95 -13.39
#